data_AF-A0A7R9G4T9-F1
#
_entry.id   AF-A0A7R9G4T9-F1
#
_cell.length_a   1.000
_cell.length_b   1.000
_cell.length_c   1.000
_cell.angle_alpha   90.00
_cell.angle_beta   90.00
_cell.angle_gamma   90.00
#
_symmetry.space_group_name_H-M   'P 1'
#
loop_
_entity.id
_entity.type
_entity.pdbx_description
1 polymer ?
#
loop_
_entity_poly.entity_id
_entity_poly.type
_entity_poly.pdbx_seq_one_letter_code
_entity_poly.pdbx_strand_id
1 'polypeptide(L)'
;MAEHGEWSKFSNFDVAVNVPFLLSIPGQTEGYSRSNHALVELVDIFPTLVELAELPGGVPPLCPDDSSSVSLCSEGISLVSLIQQEIASMVKPYL
;
A
#
# COMPACT_ATOMS: atom_id res chain seq x y z
N MET A 1 17.44 -12.88 -12.69
CA MET A 1 18.68 -13.20 -11.94
C MET A 1 19.84 -12.89 -12.87
N ALA A 2 20.81 -12.07 -12.45
CA ALA A 2 21.85 -11.48 -13.31
C ALA A 2 21.30 -10.61 -14.46
N GLU A 3 20.16 -9.96 -14.23
CA GLU A 3 19.74 -8.91 -15.15
C GLU A 3 20.72 -7.73 -15.00
N HIS A 4 21.14 -7.13 -16.11
CA HIS A 4 22.13 -6.06 -16.14
C HIS A 4 23.52 -6.42 -15.55
N GLY A 5 23.83 -7.71 -15.36
CA GLY A 5 25.09 -8.15 -14.73
C GLY A 5 25.16 -7.84 -13.23
N GLU A 6 24.05 -7.41 -12.63
CA GLU A 6 23.95 -7.09 -11.22
C GLU A 6 23.44 -8.27 -10.39
N TRP A 7 23.87 -8.29 -9.14
CA TRP A 7 23.53 -9.30 -8.16
C TRP A 7 23.10 -8.62 -6.87
N SER A 8 22.22 -9.28 -6.12
CA SER A 8 21.66 -8.75 -4.85
C SER A 8 20.76 -7.52 -5.06
N LYS A 9 20.49 -6.77 -3.98
CA LYS A 9 19.41 -5.76 -3.91
C LYS A 9 19.90 -4.31 -3.89
N PHE A 10 21.17 -4.05 -4.15
CA PHE A 10 21.78 -2.72 -4.05
C PHE A 10 21.62 -1.93 -5.35
N SER A 11 20.40 -1.88 -5.87
CA SER A 11 20.08 -1.27 -7.17
C SER A 11 18.69 -0.66 -7.17
N ASN A 12 18.45 0.26 -8.10
CA ASN A 12 17.16 0.90 -8.33
C ASN A 12 16.40 0.28 -9.51
N PHE A 13 16.90 -0.82 -10.08
CA PHE A 13 16.16 -1.57 -11.09
C PHE A 13 14.90 -2.21 -10.50
N ASP A 14 13.86 -2.36 -11.33
CA ASP A 14 12.59 -2.99 -10.94
C ASP A 14 12.80 -4.35 -10.28
N VAL A 15 13.79 -5.14 -10.70
CA VAL A 15 14.13 -6.43 -10.08
C VAL A 15 14.56 -6.34 -8.61
N ALA A 16 15.03 -5.19 -8.16
CA ALA A 16 15.47 -4.95 -6.79
C ALA A 16 14.41 -4.22 -5.94
N VAL A 17 13.61 -3.35 -6.57
CA VAL A 17 12.64 -2.47 -5.87
C VAL A 17 11.18 -2.94 -5.95
N ASN A 18 10.82 -3.76 -6.93
CA ASN A 18 9.46 -4.30 -7.07
C ASN A 18 9.25 -5.48 -6.12
N VAL A 19 8.40 -5.27 -5.12
CA VAL A 19 8.11 -6.23 -4.06
C VAL A 19 6.66 -6.73 -4.14
N PRO A 20 6.39 -7.98 -3.73
CA PRO A 20 5.03 -8.47 -3.68
C PRO A 20 4.24 -7.73 -2.60
N PHE A 21 3.08 -7.17 -2.99
CA PHE A 21 2.16 -6.50 -2.10
C PHE A 21 0.79 -7.19 -2.17
N LEU A 22 0.44 -7.93 -1.12
CA LEU A 22 -0.84 -8.64 -1.01
C LEU A 22 -1.55 -8.23 0.26
N LEU A 23 -2.83 -7.90 0.16
CA LEU A 23 -3.64 -7.45 1.28
C LEU A 23 -4.90 -8.33 1.38
N SER A 24 -5.13 -8.88 2.58
CA SER A 24 -6.31 -9.66 2.91
C SER A 24 -7.07 -8.97 4.03
N ILE A 25 -8.30 -8.53 3.74
CA ILE A 25 -9.17 -7.80 4.66
C ILE A 25 -10.38 -8.68 4.94
N PRO A 26 -10.58 -9.11 6.19
CA PRO A 26 -11.73 -9.91 6.59
C PRO A 26 -13.05 -9.25 6.18
N GLY A 27 -13.97 -10.02 5.61
CA GLY A 27 -15.27 -9.53 5.13
C GLY A 27 -15.27 -8.62 3.89
N GLN A 28 -14.10 -8.26 3.34
CA GLN A 28 -13.99 -7.40 2.16
C GLN A 28 -13.29 -8.07 0.97
N THR A 29 -12.23 -8.84 1.21
CA THR A 29 -11.45 -9.50 0.13
C THR A 29 -11.60 -11.03 0.13
N GLU A 30 -12.46 -11.59 0.98
CA GLU A 30 -12.67 -13.04 1.08
C GLU A 30 -13.30 -13.60 -0.20
N GLY A 31 -12.71 -14.67 -0.75
CA GLY A 31 -13.21 -15.33 -1.96
C GLY A 31 -12.91 -14.59 -3.27
N TYR A 32 -12.24 -13.44 -3.20
CA TYR A 32 -11.82 -12.67 -4.36
C TYR A 32 -10.30 -12.67 -4.50
N SER A 33 -9.81 -12.85 -5.73
CA SER A 33 -8.40 -12.65 -6.07
C SER A 33 -8.35 -11.58 -7.14
N ARG A 34 -7.82 -10.41 -6.79
CA ARG A 34 -7.71 -9.28 -7.71
C ARG A 34 -6.33 -8.67 -7.65
N SER A 35 -5.75 -8.46 -8.83
CA SER A 35 -4.53 -7.71 -9.03
C SER A 35 -4.85 -6.31 -9.54
N ASN A 36 -4.18 -5.31 -8.97
CA ASN A 36 -4.17 -3.94 -9.46
C ASN A 36 -2.74 -3.58 -9.91
N HIS A 37 -2.63 -2.72 -10.91
CA HIS A 37 -1.35 -2.19 -11.42
C HIS A 37 -1.09 -0.74 -10.96
N ALA A 38 -1.88 -0.22 -10.01
CA ALA A 38 -1.61 1.05 -9.36
C ALA A 38 -0.22 1.01 -8.71
N LEU A 39 0.54 2.09 -8.91
CA LEU A 39 1.81 2.27 -8.25
C LEU A 39 1.56 2.59 -6.78
N VAL A 40 2.14 1.78 -5.89
CA VAL A 40 2.04 1.91 -4.43
C VAL A 40 3.42 1.72 -3.82
N GLU A 41 3.63 2.28 -2.63
CA GLU A 41 4.92 2.22 -1.95
C GLU A 41 4.79 1.53 -0.59
N LEU A 42 5.87 0.94 -0.08
CA LEU A 42 5.85 0.28 1.23
C LEU A 42 5.56 1.26 2.39
N VAL A 43 5.83 2.55 2.20
CA VAL A 43 5.51 3.60 3.19
C VAL A 43 4.00 3.80 3.38
N ASP A 44 3.18 3.38 2.41
CA ASP A 44 1.72 3.45 2.47
C ASP A 44 1.13 2.41 3.45
N ILE A 45 1.90 1.39 3.84
CA ILE A 45 1.44 0.30 4.72
C ILE A 45 0.95 0.86 6.05
N PHE A 46 1.72 1.76 6.66
CA PHE A 46 1.41 2.27 7.99
C PHE A 46 0.06 3.01 8.04
N PRO A 47 -0.17 4.07 7.24
CA PRO A 47 -1.46 4.76 7.25
C PRO A 47 -2.62 3.85 6.77
N THR A 48 -2.37 2.92 5.84
CA THR A 48 -3.39 1.96 5.37
C THR A 48 -3.88 1.03 6.48
N LEU A 49 -2.95 0.46 7.27
CA LEU A 49 -3.30 -0.44 8.38
C LEU A 49 -4.01 0.30 9.51
N VAL A 50 -3.57 1.54 9.81
CA VAL A 50 -4.22 2.38 10.83
C VAL A 50 -5.68 2.65 10.45
N GLU A 51 -5.95 2.97 9.18
CA GLU A 51 -7.31 3.20 8.70
C GLU A 51 -8.16 1.92 8.71
N LEU A 52 -7.64 0.80 8.19
CA LEU A 52 -8.37 -0.47 8.12
C LEU A 52 -8.68 -1.09 9.48
N ALA A 53 -7.79 -0.89 10.45
CA ALA A 53 -7.95 -1.39 11.81
C ALA A 53 -8.74 -0.43 12.71
N GLU A 54 -9.16 0.73 12.19
CA GLU A 54 -9.92 1.75 12.92
C GLU A 54 -9.26 2.12 14.26
N LEU A 55 -7.93 2.30 14.26
CA LEU A 55 -7.21 2.53 15.51
C LEU A 55 -7.60 3.87 16.16
N PRO A 56 -7.59 3.96 17.50
CA PRO A 56 -7.84 5.21 18.21
C PRO A 56 -6.88 6.31 17.75
N GLY A 57 -7.43 7.47 17.37
CA GLY A 57 -6.67 8.60 16.82
C GLY A 57 -6.66 8.67 15.29
N GLY A 58 -7.09 7.61 14.60
CA GLY A 58 -7.20 7.59 13.14
C GLY A 58 -5.85 7.67 12.42
N VAL A 59 -5.90 7.90 11.12
CA VAL A 59 -4.70 7.98 10.26
C VAL A 59 -3.82 9.15 10.71
N PRO A 60 -2.50 8.94 10.92
CA PRO A 60 -1.58 10.02 11.23
C PRO A 60 -1.60 11.13 10.17
N PRO A 61 -1.34 12.38 10.54
CA PRO A 61 -1.21 13.46 9.56
C PRO A 61 0.01 13.24 8.67
N LEU A 62 0.02 13.91 7.52
CA LEU A 62 1.18 13.95 6.64
C LEU A 62 2.39 14.55 7.37
N CYS A 63 3.56 13.94 7.17
CA CYS A 63 4.80 14.48 7.69
C CYS A 63 5.14 15.82 7.04
N PRO A 64 5.67 16.81 7.80
CA PRO A 64 6.32 17.98 7.20
C PRO A 64 7.65 17.60 6.53
N ASP A 65 8.24 18.52 5.76
CA ASP A 65 9.52 18.30 5.06
C ASP A 65 10.66 17.85 5.99
N ASP A 66 10.66 18.31 7.25
CA ASP A 66 11.54 17.81 8.32
C ASP A 66 10.71 17.19 9.45
N SER A 67 10.67 15.86 9.46
CA SER A 67 9.95 15.05 10.42
C SER A 67 10.84 14.50 11.55
N SER A 68 12.12 14.90 11.63
CA SER A 68 13.09 14.33 12.58
C SER A 68 12.73 14.51 14.06
N SER A 69 11.94 15.55 14.37
CA SER A 69 11.44 15.86 15.72
C SER A 69 9.95 15.52 15.91
N VAL A 70 9.29 14.97 14.88
CA VAL A 70 7.87 14.61 14.91
C VAL A 70 7.72 13.18 15.40
N SER A 71 6.93 12.97 16.45
CA SER A 71 6.77 11.64 17.05
C SER A 71 5.86 10.69 16.27
N LEU A 72 4.87 11.23 15.53
CA LEU A 72 3.89 10.45 14.79
C LEU A 72 3.35 11.25 13.59
N CYS A 73 3.68 10.80 12.38
CA CYS A 73 3.14 11.25 11.11
C CYS A 73 3.32 10.12 10.08
N SER A 74 2.76 10.26 8.88
CA SER A 74 3.01 9.35 7.76
C SER A 74 3.48 10.12 6.52
N GLU A 75 4.50 9.62 5.83
CA GLU A 75 4.90 10.13 4.51
C GLU A 75 4.07 9.50 3.38
N GLY A 76 3.68 8.24 3.56
CA GLY A 76 2.76 7.56 2.65
C GLY A 76 1.31 8.00 2.83
N ILE A 77 0.46 7.53 1.92
CA ILE A 77 -0.99 7.74 1.92
C ILE A 77 -1.72 6.42 2.15
N SER A 78 -2.92 6.49 2.71
CA SER A 78 -3.73 5.28 2.89
C SER A 78 -4.28 4.77 1.56
N LEU A 79 -4.14 3.46 1.34
CA LEU A 79 -4.64 2.76 0.16
C LEU A 79 -6.12 2.38 0.27
N VAL A 80 -6.81 2.70 1.37
CA VAL A 80 -8.22 2.32 1.57
C VAL A 80 -9.12 2.82 0.45
N SER A 81 -8.90 4.03 -0.05
CA SER A 81 -9.66 4.56 -1.20
C SER A 81 -9.48 3.69 -2.45
N LEU A 82 -8.26 3.25 -2.73
CA LEU A 82 -7.96 2.36 -3.85
C LEU A 82 -8.63 1.00 -3.63
N ILE A 83 -8.50 0.42 -2.43
CA ILE A 83 -9.10 -0.86 -2.07
C ILE A 83 -10.63 -0.82 -2.22
N GLN A 84 -11.28 0.24 -1.76
CA GLN A 84 -12.73 0.41 -1.87
C GLN A 84 -13.19 0.57 -3.32
N GLN A 85 -12.46 1.32 -4.16
CA GLN A 85 -12.74 1.39 -5.59
C GLN A 85 -12.64 0.01 -6.22
N GLU A 86 -11.63 -0.76 -5.82
CA GLU A 86 -11.41 -2.09 -6.35
C GLU A 86 -12.53 -3.04 -5.93
N ILE A 87 -12.97 -2.99 -4.68
CA ILE A 87 -14.13 -3.75 -4.18
C ILE A 87 -15.43 -3.32 -4.84
N ALA A 88 -15.67 -2.02 -4.99
CA ALA A 88 -16.88 -1.50 -5.62
C ALA A 88 -17.02 -1.99 -7.07
N SER A 89 -15.91 -2.06 -7.82
CA SER A 89 -15.92 -2.64 -9.17
C SER A 89 -16.14 -4.16 -9.20
N MET A 90 -15.87 -4.89 -8.11
CA MET A 90 -16.23 -6.31 -7.99
C MET A 90 -17.73 -6.50 -7.75
N VAL A 91 -18.36 -5.58 -7.00
CA VAL A 91 -19.78 -5.65 -6.65
C VAL A 91 -20.67 -5.14 -7.77
N LYS A 92 -20.21 -4.24 -8.64
CA LYS A 92 -21.02 -3.69 -9.74
C LYS A 92 -21.19 -4.75 -10.84
N PRO A 93 -22.38 -5.39 -10.96
CA PRO A 93 -22.61 -6.32 -12.04
C PRO A 93 -22.74 -5.49 -13.32
N TYR A 94 -22.18 -6.00 -14.41
CA TYR A 94 -22.36 -5.46 -15.76
C TYR A 94 -23.86 -5.18 -16.03
N LEU A 95 -24.23 -3.91 -16.08
CA LEU A 95 -25.35 -3.41 -16.88
C LEU A 95 -24.75 -2.78 -18.14
#